data_AF-A0A1I5ZYV4-F1
#
_entry.id   AF-A0A1I5ZYV4-F1
#
_cell.length_a   1.000
_cell.length_b   1.000
_cell.length_c   1.000
_cell.angle_alpha   90.00
_cell.angle_beta   90.00
_cell.angle_gamma   90.00
#
_symmetry.space_group_name_H-M   'P 1'
#
loop_
_entity.id
_entity.type
_entity.pdbx_description
1 polymer ?
#
loop_
_entity_poly.entity_id
_entity_poly.type
_entity_poly.pdbx_seq_one_letter_code
_entity_poly.pdbx_strand_id
1 'polypeptide(L)' 'MEPASQKTVKSWKWADVYNFTAESTKEIWDEESEQHTNIKGIETLEVTFKTTDDGALGPLHVYLDKKTKKVLGIALRK' A
#
# COMPACT_ATOMS: atom_id res chain seq x y z
N MET A 1 -19.31 8.77 21.44
CA MET A 1 -18.00 8.40 20.86
C MET A 1 -18.32 7.57 19.63
N GLU A 2 -18.32 8.20 18.45
CA GLU A 2 -18.38 7.45 17.19
C GLU A 2 -17.08 6.66 17.04
N PRO A 3 -17.11 5.43 16.50
CA PRO A 3 -15.87 4.69 16.28
C PRO A 3 -14.97 5.52 15.36
N ALA A 4 -13.72 5.74 15.78
CA ALA A 4 -12.70 6.37 14.96
C ALA A 4 -12.67 5.64 13.61
N SER A 5 -12.81 6.42 12.53
CA SER A 5 -12.89 5.99 11.14
C SER A 5 -12.29 4.60 10.90
N GLN A 6 -13.15 3.62 10.61
CA GLN A 6 -12.70 2.35 10.08
C GLN A 6 -12.02 2.67 8.75
N LYS A 7 -10.71 2.42 8.68
CA LYS A 7 -9.82 2.61 7.53
C LYS A 7 -10.28 1.75 6.34
N THR A 8 -11.43 2.06 5.77
CA THR A 8 -12.14 1.11 4.90
C THR A 8 -11.85 1.46 3.45
N VAL A 9 -11.33 0.49 2.71
CA VAL A 9 -11.24 0.58 1.25
C VAL A 9 -12.65 0.79 0.71
N LYS A 10 -12.88 1.88 -0.02
CA LYS A 10 -14.22 2.23 -0.52
C LYS A 10 -14.75 1.17 -1.48
N SER A 11 -13.87 0.67 -2.36
CA SER A 11 -14.12 -0.49 -3.20
C SER A 11 -12.81 -1.01 -3.79
N TRP A 12 -12.57 -2.32 -3.71
CA TRP A 12 -11.43 -2.96 -4.38
C TRP A 12 -11.55 -2.94 -5.90
N LYS A 13 -12.78 -2.81 -6.44
CA LYS A 13 -13.04 -2.77 -7.89
C LYS A 13 -12.53 -1.50 -8.56
N TRP A 14 -12.23 -0.47 -7.78
CA TRP A 14 -11.68 0.80 -8.26
C TRP A 14 -10.20 0.94 -7.92
N ALA A 15 -9.54 -0.17 -7.62
CA ALA A 15 -8.11 -0.16 -7.40
C ALA A 15 -7.39 0.05 -8.73
N ASP A 16 -6.50 1.05 -8.75
CA ASP A 16 -5.59 1.27 -9.85
C ASP A 16 -4.34 0.41 -9.63
N VAL A 17 -3.91 -0.32 -10.66
CA VAL A 17 -2.75 -1.22 -10.60
C VAL A 17 -1.72 -0.76 -11.63
N TYR A 18 -0.49 -0.56 -11.18
CA TYR A 18 0.60 -0.10 -12.03
C TYR A 18 1.91 -0.80 -11.70
N ASN A 19 2.76 -0.95 -12.73
CA ASN A 19 4.12 -1.43 -12.53
C ASN A 19 4.91 -0.35 -11.81
N PHE A 20 5.58 -0.72 -10.72
CA PHE A 20 6.37 0.21 -9.92
C PHE A 20 7.68 -0.43 -9.51
N THR A 21 8.78 0.30 -9.69
CA THR A 21 10.10 -0.09 -9.17
C THR A 21 10.66 1.12 -8.45
N ALA A 22 10.92 1.00 -7.15
CA ALA A 22 11.48 2.09 -6.37
C ALA A 22 12.95 2.34 -6.77
N GLU A 23 13.25 3.53 -7.29
CA GLU A 23 14.60 3.95 -7.67
C GLU A 23 15.45 4.32 -6.43
N SER A 24 14.81 4.72 -5.35
CA SER A 24 15.40 5.09 -4.07
C SER A 24 14.83 4.26 -2.93
N THR A 25 15.36 4.44 -1.71
CA THR A 25 14.84 3.78 -0.51
C THR A 25 13.36 4.12 -0.34
N LYS A 26 12.52 3.10 -0.30
CA LYS A 26 11.08 3.23 -0.08
C LYS A 26 10.67 2.24 1.01
N GLU A 27 10.48 2.78 2.21
CA GLU A 27 10.04 2.01 3.36
C GLU A 27 8.53 1.77 3.29
N ILE A 28 8.14 0.53 3.56
CA ILE A 28 6.76 0.06 3.64
C ILE A 28 6.60 -0.77 4.92
N TRP A 29 5.38 -0.87 5.42
CA TRP A 29 5.05 -1.74 6.53
C TRP A 29 4.71 -3.14 6.01
N ASP A 30 5.51 -4.13 6.40
CA ASP A 30 5.22 -5.53 6.17
C ASP A 30 4.37 -6.07 7.33
N GLU A 31 3.13 -6.45 7.05
CA GLU A 31 2.21 -6.99 8.06
C GLU A 31 2.56 -8.40 8.49
N GLU A 32 3.28 -9.21 7.69
CA GLU A 32 3.66 -10.57 8.07
C GLU A 32 4.78 -10.55 9.09
N SER A 33 5.75 -9.66 8.92
CA SER A 33 6.91 -9.52 9.82
C SER A 33 6.75 -8.43 10.89
N GLU A 34 5.66 -7.65 10.84
CA GLU A 34 5.38 -6.49 11.71
C GLU A 34 6.55 -5.49 11.77
N GLN A 35 7.20 -5.25 10.61
CA GLN A 35 8.42 -4.43 10.51
C GLN A 35 8.41 -3.52 9.28
N HIS A 36 9.28 -2.50 9.32
CA HIS A 36 9.58 -1.68 8.16
C HIS A 36 10.52 -2.43 7.23
N THR A 37 10.13 -2.55 5.96
CA THR A 37 10.97 -3.15 4.92
C THR A 37 11.18 -2.17 3.77
N ASN A 38 12.29 -2.31 3.05
CA ASN A 38 12.63 -1.45 1.92
C ASN A 38 12.49 -2.23 0.61
N ILE A 39 11.76 -1.66 -0.35
CA ILE A 39 11.52 -2.26 -1.66
C ILE A 39 12.34 -1.66 -2.80
N LYS A 40 13.44 -0.95 -2.50
CA LYS A 40 14.33 -0.38 -3.52
C LYS A 40 14.83 -1.46 -4.49
N GLY A 41 14.65 -1.22 -5.79
CA GLY A 41 15.10 -2.11 -6.87
C GLY A 41 14.27 -3.38 -7.03
N ILE A 42 13.24 -3.61 -6.21
CA ILE A 42 12.30 -4.71 -6.40
C ILE A 42 11.27 -4.30 -7.44
N GLU A 43 11.07 -5.14 -8.47
CA GLU A 43 9.97 -4.96 -9.40
C GLU A 43 8.66 -5.30 -8.69
N THR A 44 7.81 -4.31 -8.52
CA THR A 44 6.54 -4.46 -7.80
C THR A 44 5.34 -4.10 -8.67
N LEU A 45 4.18 -4.57 -8.26
CA LEU A 45 2.90 -4.03 -8.65
C LEU A 45 2.42 -3.14 -7.51
N GLU A 46 2.22 -1.86 -7.77
CA GLU A 46 1.60 -0.94 -6.83
C GLU A 46 0.09 -0.94 -7.08
N VAL A 47 -0.66 -1.25 -6.03
CA VAL A 47 -2.13 -1.29 -6.04
C VAL A 47 -2.63 -0.15 -5.16
N THR A 48 -3.35 0.78 -5.77
CA THR A 48 -3.87 1.97 -5.09
C THR A 48 -5.34 1.84 -4.83
N PHE A 49 -5.74 1.88 -3.56
CA PHE A 49 -7.13 1.86 -3.16
C PHE A 49 -7.57 3.24 -2.68
N LYS A 50 -8.65 3.76 -3.26
CA LYS A 50 -9.34 4.94 -2.71
C LYS A 50 -9.99 4.58 -1.38
N THR A 51 -9.79 5.41 -0.37
CA THR A 51 -10.42 5.22 0.93
C THR A 51 -11.64 6.11 1.11
N THR A 52 -12.47 5.80 2.09
CA THR A 52 -13.57 6.68 2.51
C THR A 52 -13.08 8.03 3.02
N ASP A 53 -11.86 8.07 3.56
CA ASP A 53 -11.22 9.21 4.22
C ASP A 53 -10.11 9.84 3.35
N ASP A 54 -10.22 9.70 2.03
CA ASP A 54 -9.20 10.10 1.05
C ASP A 54 -8.72 11.55 1.25
N GLY A 55 -9.61 12.44 1.69
CA GLY A 55 -9.26 13.84 1.98
C GLY A 55 -8.34 14.05 3.19
N ALA A 56 -8.35 13.15 4.18
CA ALA A 56 -7.56 13.27 5.40
C ALA A 56 -6.28 12.42 5.39
N LEU A 57 -6.34 11.22 4.79
CA LEU A 57 -5.25 10.23 4.85
C LEU A 57 -4.73 9.81 3.47
N GLY A 58 -5.36 10.28 2.40
CA GLY A 58 -5.04 9.87 1.04
C GLY A 58 -5.40 8.41 0.72
N PRO A 59 -4.99 7.93 -0.46
CA PRO A 59 -5.21 6.55 -0.87
C PRO A 59 -4.34 5.53 -0.11
N LEU A 60 -4.70 4.25 -0.17
CA LEU A 60 -3.87 3.14 0.32
C LEU A 60 -3.01 2.64 -0.82
N HIS A 61 -1.70 2.50 -0.58
CA HIS A 61 -0.81 1.88 -1.55
C HIS A 61 -0.35 0.54 -1.00
N VAL A 62 -0.57 -0.52 -1.76
CA VAL A 62 -0.13 -1.88 -1.44
C VAL A 62 0.88 -2.29 -2.50
N TYR A 63 2.02 -2.84 -2.08
CA TYR A 63 3.07 -3.28 -2.98
C TYR A 63 3.11 -4.80 -3.00
N LEU A 64 3.05 -5.37 -4.20
CA LEU A 64 3.19 -6.80 -4.42
C LEU A 64 4.45 -7.07 -5.24
N ASP A 65 5.19 -8.12 -4.92
CA ASP A 65 6.28 -8.58 -5.76
C ASP A 65 5.73 -9.04 -7.12
N LYS A 66 6.28 -8.50 -8.21
CA LYS A 66 5.74 -8.72 -9.55
C LYS A 66 5.91 -10.17 -10.02
N LYS A 67 6.90 -10.90 -9.51
CA LYS A 67 7.22 -12.28 -9.91
C LYS A 67 6.39 -13.30 -9.15
N THR A 68 6.39 -13.19 -7.82
CA THR A 68 5.77 -14.14 -6.89
C THR A 68 4.33 -13.78 -6.54
N LYS A 69 3.90 -12.54 -6.83
CA LYS A 69 2.59 -12.00 -6.45
C LYS A 69 2.34 -11.95 -4.94
N LYS A 70 3.40 -12.12 -4.12
CA LYS A 70 3.31 -11.94 -2.68
C LYS A 70 3.16 -10.46 -2.35
N VAL A 71 2.35 -10.17 -1.33
CA VAL A 71 2.29 -8.83 -0.75
C VAL A 71 3.62 -8.58 -0.02
N LEU A 72 4.27 -7.47 -0.35
CA LEU A 72 5.51 -7.02 0.31
C LEU A 72 5.21 -6.07 1.46
N GLY A 73 4.08 -5.35 1.39
CA GLY A 73 3.65 -4.45 2.44
C GLY A 73 2.82 -3.28 1.92
N ILE A 74 2.50 -2.37 2.84
CA ILE A 74 1.68 -1.19 2.61
C ILE A 74 2.50 0.09 2.80
N ALA A 75 2.24 1.13 2.00
CA ALA A 75 2.88 2.43 2.23
C ALA A 75 2.54 2.96 3.62
N LEU A 76 3.56 3.47 4.32
CA LEU A 76 3.37 4.23 5.55
C LEU A 76 2.64 5.52 5.21
N ARG A 77 1.50 5.76 5.88
CA ARG A 77 0.76 7.02 5.80
C ARG A 77 1.26 7.96 6.89
N LYS A 78 1.37 9.27 6.57
CA LYS A 78 1.72 10.31 7.54
C LYS A 78 0.57 10.61 8.50
#